data_AF-A0A5Y5TI20-F1
#
_entry.id   AF-A0A5Y5TI20-F1
#
_cell.length_a   1.000
_cell.length_b   1.000
_cell.length_c   1.000
_cell.angle_alpha   90.00
_cell.angle_beta   90.00
_cell.angle_gamma   90.00
#
_symmetry.space_group_name_H-M   'P 1'
#
loop_
_entity.id
_entity.type
_entity.pdbx_description
1 polymer ?
#
loop_
_entity_poly.entity_id
_entity_poly.type
_entity_poly.pdbx_seq_one_letter_code
_entity_poly.pdbx_strand_id
1 'polypeptide(L)'
;MWRGLNRGGSQMILTSYEYDPETQKSQSVYLLRHHSKVKKTTLEQKLTVKNDSFGRFKPFVELEDFPEGLSEREAMLKLADWLHRLSVAIEDNWSMP
;
A
#
# COMPACT_ATOMS: atom_id res chain seq x y z
N MET A 1 -0.70 -0.78 -22.32
CA MET A 1 -0.87 0.49 -21.57
C MET A 1 -2.08 0.34 -20.68
N TRP A 2 -1.87 0.08 -19.38
CA TRP A 2 -2.98 -0.02 -18.43
C TRP A 2 -3.41 1.39 -18.03
N ARG A 3 -4.62 1.78 -18.44
CA ARG A 3 -5.26 3.04 -18.06
C ARG A 3 -6.22 2.76 -16.91
N GLY A 4 -5.71 2.89 -15.67
CA GLY A 4 -6.56 2.94 -14.49
C GLY A 4 -7.36 4.24 -14.50
N LEU A 5 -8.69 4.11 -14.46
CA LEU A 5 -9.63 5.22 -14.35
C LEU A 5 -9.41 5.94 -13.00
N ASN A 6 -8.75 7.09 -13.05
CA ASN A 6 -8.69 8.08 -11.98
C ASN A 6 -10.11 8.48 -11.53
N ARG A 7 -10.61 7.89 -10.44
CA ARG A 7 -11.80 8.41 -9.74
C ARG A 7 -11.63 8.56 -8.23
N GLY A 8 -10.70 7.86 -7.59
CA GLY A 8 -10.30 8.10 -6.20
C GLY A 8 -9.03 8.96 -6.14
N GLY A 9 -8.82 9.72 -5.06
CA GLY A 9 -7.52 10.34 -4.78
C GLY A 9 -6.40 9.32 -4.52
N SER A 10 -6.71 8.03 -4.61
CA SER A 10 -5.87 6.90 -4.23
C SER A 10 -5.48 6.08 -5.46
N GLN A 11 -4.24 5.60 -5.49
CA GLN A 11 -3.68 4.79 -6.56
C GLN A 11 -2.81 3.69 -5.96
N MET A 12 -2.85 2.51 -6.57
CA MET A 12 -1.94 1.40 -6.26
C MET A 12 -1.24 1.00 -7.55
N ILE A 13 0.09 1.07 -7.56
CA ILE A 13 0.92 0.85 -8.76
C ILE A 13 1.85 -0.31 -8.49
N LEU A 14 1.77 -1.38 -9.30
CA LEU A 14 2.75 -2.46 -9.27
C LEU A 14 4.08 -1.94 -9.83
N THR A 15 5.13 -1.95 -9.02
CA THR A 15 6.46 -1.44 -9.36
C THR A 15 7.47 -2.54 -9.66
N SER A 16 7.35 -3.69 -8.99
CA SER A 16 8.16 -4.88 -9.25
C SER A 16 7.34 -6.14 -9.04
N TYR A 17 7.58 -7.14 -9.88
CA TYR A 17 7.06 -8.48 -9.72
C TYR A 17 8.19 -9.48 -10.01
N GLU A 18 8.48 -10.32 -9.04
CA GLU A 18 9.47 -11.39 -9.13
C GLU A 18 8.77 -12.72 -8.90
N TYR A 19 9.06 -13.70 -9.75
CA TYR A 19 8.60 -15.07 -9.60
C TYR A 19 9.77 -16.03 -9.77
N ASP A 20 9.95 -16.89 -8.79
CA ASP A 20 10.93 -17.97 -8.82
C ASP A 20 10.20 -19.29 -9.11
N PRO A 21 10.38 -19.87 -10.31
CA PRO A 21 9.72 -21.12 -10.69
C PRO A 21 10.27 -22.34 -9.95
N GLU A 22 11.52 -22.31 -9.48
CA GLU A 22 12.11 -23.45 -8.76
C GLU A 22 11.57 -23.55 -7.35
N THR A 23 11.46 -22.40 -6.68
CA THR A 23 10.93 -22.35 -5.32
C THR A 23 9.44 -22.06 -5.26
N GLN A 24 8.78 -21.84 -6.41
CA GLN A 24 7.37 -21.44 -6.53
C GLN A 24 7.01 -20.22 -5.66
N LYS A 25 7.96 -19.31 -5.44
CA LYS A 25 7.75 -18.09 -4.65
C LYS A 25 7.46 -16.93 -5.59
N SER A 26 6.57 -16.05 -5.17
CA SER A 26 6.41 -14.75 -5.82
C SER A 26 6.54 -13.60 -4.85
N GLN A 27 7.00 -12.46 -5.35
CA GLN A 27 7.07 -11.21 -4.62
C GLN A 27 6.55 -10.09 -5.52
N SER A 28 5.51 -9.40 -5.05
CA SER A 28 4.95 -8.22 -5.69
C SER A 28 5.24 -7.00 -4.83
N VAL A 29 5.77 -5.94 -5.43
CA VAL A 29 6.01 -4.66 -4.75
C VAL A 29 5.12 -3.61 -5.36
N TYR A 30 4.28 -3.00 -4.53
CA TYR A 30 3.34 -1.96 -4.91
C TYR A 30 3.73 -0.62 -4.25
N LEU A 31 3.60 0.45 -5.01
CA LEU A 31 3.59 1.81 -4.51
C LEU A 31 2.14 2.25 -4.37
N LEU A 32 1.71 2.52 -3.14
CA LEU A 32 0.40 3.08 -2.84
C LEU A 32 0.54 4.57 -2.64
N ARG A 33 -0.30 5.32 -3.34
CA ARG A 33 -0.35 6.77 -3.28
C ARG A 33 -1.75 7.19 -2.93
N HIS A 34 -1.94 7.79 -1.77
CA HIS A 34 -3.23 8.30 -1.33
C HIS A 34 -3.18 9.82 -1.16
N HIS A 35 -3.93 10.53 -1.99
CA HIS A 35 -4.15 11.96 -1.89
C HIS A 35 -5.43 12.27 -1.09
N SER A 36 -5.26 12.87 0.08
CA SER A 36 -6.38 13.38 0.87
C SER A 36 -6.78 14.77 0.37
N LYS A 37 -7.97 14.88 -0.24
CA LYS A 37 -8.52 16.19 -0.67
C LYS A 37 -8.81 17.12 0.52
N VAL A 38 -9.22 16.55 1.66
CA VAL A 38 -9.58 17.30 2.87
C VAL A 38 -8.33 17.89 3.53
N LYS A 39 -7.28 17.08 3.68
CA LYS A 39 -6.03 17.52 4.33
C LYS A 39 -5.01 18.11 3.35
N LYS A 40 -5.27 18.03 2.03
CA LYS A 40 -4.36 18.40 0.93
C LYS A 40 -2.97 17.76 1.06
N THR A 41 -2.90 16.57 1.64
CA THR A 41 -1.66 15.80 1.82
C THR A 41 -1.65 14.58 0.91
N THR A 42 -0.50 14.24 0.36
CA THR A 42 -0.27 12.96 -0.32
C THR A 42 0.54 12.06 0.60
N LEU A 43 0.10 10.81 0.76
CA LEU A 43 0.82 9.77 1.48
C LEU A 43 1.26 8.72 0.46
N GLU A 44 2.54 8.38 0.46
CA GLU A 44 3.13 7.35 -0.39
C GLU A 44 3.68 6.24 0.51
N GLN A 45 3.30 4.99 0.23
CA GLN A 45 3.64 3.84 1.06
C GLN A 45 3.99 2.66 0.17
N LYS A 46 4.99 1.88 0.58
CA LYS A 46 5.40 0.69 -0.14
C LYS A 46 4.77 -0.55 0.50
N LEU A 47 4.08 -1.34 -0.30
CA LEU A 47 3.53 -2.64 0.10
C LEU A 47 4.25 -3.73 -0.66
N THR A 48 4.90 -4.63 0.06
CA THR A 48 5.47 -5.86 -0.50
C THR A 48 4.59 -7.02 -0.12
N VAL A 49 4.08 -7.75 -1.10
CA VAL A 49 3.31 -8.98 -0.89
C VAL A 49 4.18 -10.15 -1.34
N LYS A 50 4.64 -10.96 -0.38
CA LYS A 50 5.35 -12.21 -0.69
C LYS A 50 4.37 -13.37 -0.63
N ASN A 51 4.49 -14.30 -1.55
CA ASN A 51 3.77 -15.56 -1.56
C ASN A 51 4.80 -16.69 -1.53
N ASP A 52 4.63 -17.62 -0.59
CA ASP A 52 5.47 -18.81 -0.52
C ASP A 52 4.91 -19.97 -1.35
N SER A 53 5.72 -21.01 -1.55
CA SER A 53 5.33 -22.21 -2.30
C SER A 53 4.08 -22.94 -1.78
N PHE A 54 3.64 -22.62 -0.56
CA PHE A 54 2.45 -23.20 0.06
C PHE A 54 1.23 -22.29 -0.08
N GLY A 55 1.34 -21.22 -0.87
CA GLY A 55 0.28 -20.23 -1.09
C GLY A 55 0.08 -19.27 0.10
N ARG A 56 0.99 -19.23 1.08
CA ARG A 56 0.87 -18.31 2.21
C ARG A 56 1.34 -16.92 1.78
N PHE A 57 0.47 -15.95 1.95
CA PHE A 57 0.79 -14.55 1.73
C PHE A 57 1.40 -13.93 2.99
N LYS A 58 2.51 -13.21 2.82
CA LYS A 58 3.18 -12.39 3.83
C LYS A 58 3.22 -10.95 3.33
N PRO A 59 2.20 -10.13 3.62
CA PRO A 59 2.22 -8.71 3.31
C PRO A 59 3.16 -7.99 4.28
N PHE A 60 3.89 -7.01 3.76
CA PHE A 60 4.79 -6.12 4.50
C PHE A 60 4.57 -4.69 4.02
N VAL A 61 4.32 -3.78 4.96
CA VAL A 61 4.10 -2.36 4.67
C VAL A 61 5.25 -1.57 5.27
N GLU A 62 5.90 -0.76 4.44
CA GLU A 62 6.95 0.17 4.87
C GLU A 62 6.31 1.54 5.10
N LEU A 63 6.47 2.07 6.33
CA LEU A 63 5.95 3.37 6.75
C LEU A 63 7.11 4.35 6.91
N GLU A 64 7.64 4.82 5.78
CA GLU A 64 8.69 5.84 5.76
C GLU A 64 8.12 7.22 6.10
N ASP A 65 8.98 8.14 6.56
CA ASP A 65 8.64 9.53 6.88
C ASP A 65 7.49 9.70 7.90
N PHE A 66 7.38 8.76 8.84
CA PHE A 66 6.40 8.87 9.93
C PHE A 66 6.71 10.11 10.80
N PRO A 67 5.72 10.94 11.18
CA PRO A 67 6.01 12.20 11.84
C PRO A 67 6.65 12.02 13.22
N GLU A 68 7.68 12.83 13.48
CA GLU A 68 8.39 12.88 14.75
C GLU A 68 7.77 13.90 15.72
N GLY A 69 8.18 13.84 17.00
CA GLY A 69 7.78 14.81 18.02
C GLY A 69 6.32 14.69 18.50
N LEU A 70 5.64 13.61 18.14
CA LEU A 70 4.27 13.32 18.58
C LEU A 70 4.25 12.68 19.96
N SER A 71 3.20 12.95 20.74
CA SER A 71 2.86 12.11 21.89
C SER A 71 2.45 10.71 21.43
N GLU A 72 2.53 9.71 22.33
CA GLU A 72 2.11 8.33 22.02
C GLU A 72 0.69 8.27 21.44
N ARG A 73 -0.25 9.03 22.03
CA ARG A 73 -1.63 9.11 21.55
C ARG A 73 -1.70 9.66 20.13
N GLU A 74 -1.00 10.74 19.83
CA GLU A 74 -0.98 11.34 18.50
C GLU A 74 -0.33 10.43 17.47
N ALA A 75 0.75 9.74 17.84
CA ALA A 75 1.42 8.75 17.00
C ALA A 75 0.46 7.60 16.65
N MET A 76 -0.25 7.04 17.63
CA MET A 76 -1.21 5.96 17.38
C MET A 76 -2.38 6.42 16.49
N LEU A 77 -2.90 7.62 16.69
CA LEU A 77 -3.94 8.19 15.82
C LEU A 77 -3.44 8.44 14.39
N LYS A 78 -2.19 8.88 14.24
CA LYS A 78 -1.56 9.08 12.93
C LYS A 78 -1.34 7.76 12.20
N LEU A 79 -0.90 6.73 12.92
CA LEU A 79 -0.75 5.38 12.39
C LEU A 79 -2.10 4.83 11.92
N ALA A 80 -3.16 4.99 12.71
CA ALA A 80 -4.51 4.58 12.31
C ALA A 80 -4.99 5.31 11.04
N ASP A 81 -4.75 6.63 10.91
CA ASP A 81 -5.06 7.40 9.70
C ASP A 81 -4.29 6.88 8.48
N TRP A 82 -3.02 6.48 8.63
CA TRP A 82 -2.20 5.91 7.55
C TRP A 82 -2.69 4.52 7.13
N LEU A 83 -2.98 3.63 8.08
CA LEU A 83 -3.50 2.30 7.80
C LEU A 83 -4.89 2.35 7.15
N HIS A 84 -5.74 3.29 7.56
CA HIS A 84 -7.05 3.47 6.95
C HIS A 84 -6.93 3.90 5.48
N ARG A 85 -6.03 4.84 5.17
CA ARG A 85 -5.77 5.26 3.78
C ARG A 85 -5.19 4.15 2.93
N LEU A 86 -4.35 3.30 3.52
CA LEU A 86 -3.83 2.10 2.87
C LEU A 86 -4.98 1.15 2.50
N SER A 87 -5.92 0.90 3.43
CA SER A 87 -7.11 0.07 3.19
C SER A 87 -7.91 0.59 2.01
N VAL A 88 -8.25 1.89 2.02
CA VAL A 88 -9.02 2.52 0.93
C VAL A 88 -8.29 2.38 -0.41
N ALA A 89 -6.98 2.60 -0.47
CA ALA A 89 -6.22 2.48 -1.71
C ALA A 89 -6.17 1.05 -2.26
N ILE A 90 -6.10 0.03 -1.39
CA ILE A 90 -6.16 -1.38 -1.78
C ILE A 90 -7.57 -1.73 -2.27
N GLU A 91 -8.59 -1.39 -1.49
CA GLU A 91 -10.00 -1.65 -1.82
C GLU A 91 -10.37 -1.00 -3.16
N ASP A 92 -10.05 0.27 -3.37
CA ASP A 92 -10.33 0.98 -4.62
C ASP A 92 -9.70 0.27 -5.84
N ASN A 93 -8.50 -0.28 -5.69
CA ASN A 93 -7.79 -0.95 -6.78
C ASN A 93 -8.35 -2.34 -7.11
N TRP A 94 -8.77 -3.10 -6.10
CA TRP A 94 -9.19 -4.50 -6.26
C TRP A 94 -10.71 -4.71 -6.28
N SER A 95 -11.50 -3.70 -5.93
CA SER A 95 -12.97 -3.77 -5.95
C SER A 95 -13.56 -3.41 -7.32
N MET A 96 -12.74 -2.95 -8.27
CA MET A 96 -13.17 -2.77 -9.66
C MET A 96 -12.90 -4.05 -10.46
N PRO A 97 -13.92 -4.63 -11.12
CA PRO A 97 -13.80 -5.88 -11.88
C PRO A 97 -12.94 -5.75 -13.15
#